data_AF-A0A7J6PU96-F1
#
_entry.id   AF-A0A7J6PU96-F1
#
_cell.length_a   1.000
_cell.length_b   1.000
_cell.length_c   1.000
_cell.angle_alpha   90.00
_cell.angle_beta   90.00
_cell.angle_gamma   90.00
#
_symmetry.space_group_name_H-M   'P 1'
#
loop_
_entity.id
_entity.type
_entity.pdbx_description
1 polymer ?
#
loop_
_entity_poly.entity_id
_entity_poly.type
_entity_poly.pdbx_seq_one_letter_code
_entity_poly.pdbx_strand_id
1 'polypeptide(L)'
;LVTDQEGRKEAFREFYQRCKDGLTVENDIFLTTDELLALMWKNGYTEKERNAIQATFPSDYRFHYPELSVLFDVPEEDTYKFCLRSRMEKSHIGELDYEKVKRKGFLRDHWLIFAGGWYIFKNFPFYNYLFYMKTYGFSLWFVSCWYLFSRMANRVWRRNEFMAEQKTAAGVMEGEDKILKNMSRFTNDSMCVNYLKAFKRESADRLAQYRHALIQKQKHDVTNRVLHQLQNIERSEHNMAASMQEILVRETASSFRDMFPTDPKMQKESFNTAIAQLAGETVDASKDPVKNHFVNSFKELKTQDVSKATADQKGTLIQRLAFDKKRSERDFERQYMVTRAEANEVKDLAQKAKGKGGYDWSALNEKDMARLEELYTKINNKVGFPMLTESSIQAVPTDASADPRANEYTTHMNEQLEVMRVKLRNERLSMFAGAF
;
A
#
# COMPACT_ATOMS: atom_id res chain seq x y z
N LEU A 1 -8.29 -44.41 17.19
CA LEU A 1 -8.26 -42.96 16.93
C LEU A 1 -6.84 -42.47 16.68
N VAL A 2 -5.97 -42.39 17.70
CA VAL A 2 -4.58 -41.90 17.53
C VAL A 2 -3.80 -42.73 16.51
N THR A 3 -3.82 -44.05 16.68
CA THR A 3 -3.18 -45.00 15.75
C THR A 3 -3.81 -45.02 14.35
N ASP A 4 -5.08 -44.59 14.20
CA ASP A 4 -5.71 -44.44 12.89
C ASP A 4 -5.26 -43.17 12.18
N GLN A 5 -5.04 -42.07 12.93
CA GLN A 5 -4.54 -40.80 12.41
C GLN A 5 -3.05 -40.88 12.06
N GLU A 6 -2.27 -41.63 12.84
CA GLU A 6 -0.83 -41.84 12.61
C GLU A 6 -0.52 -43.00 11.66
N GLY A 7 -1.54 -43.75 11.22
CA GLY A 7 -1.36 -44.88 10.29
C GLY A 7 -0.75 -46.15 10.89
N ARG A 8 -0.66 -46.26 12.23
CA ARG A 8 -0.03 -47.38 12.98
C ARG A 8 -1.07 -48.36 13.54
N LYS A 9 -1.97 -48.87 12.69
CA LYS A 9 -3.09 -49.74 13.12
C LYS A 9 -2.65 -51.10 13.69
N GLU A 10 -1.48 -51.57 13.30
CA GLU A 10 -0.91 -52.85 13.75
C GLU A 10 -0.55 -52.79 15.24
N ALA A 11 0.10 -51.71 15.69
CA ALA A 11 0.42 -51.49 17.11
C ALA A 11 -0.85 -51.47 17.99
N PHE A 12 -1.95 -50.89 17.51
CA PHE A 12 -3.22 -50.94 18.21
C PHE A 12 -3.79 -52.37 18.29
N ARG A 13 -3.69 -53.15 17.21
CA ARG A 13 -4.18 -54.52 17.18
C ARG A 13 -3.40 -55.41 18.13
N GLU A 14 -2.08 -55.29 18.16
CA GLU A 14 -1.20 -56.04 19.07
C GLU A 14 -1.47 -55.68 20.52
N PHE A 15 -1.58 -54.38 20.83
CA PHE A 15 -1.89 -53.93 22.19
C PHE A 15 -3.31 -54.35 22.62
N TYR A 16 -4.30 -54.24 21.74
CA TYR A 16 -5.67 -54.68 22.03
C TYR A 16 -5.74 -56.18 22.33
N GLN A 17 -4.99 -57.02 21.61
CA GLN A 17 -4.91 -58.45 21.90
C GLN A 17 -4.27 -58.72 23.26
N ARG A 18 -3.22 -57.98 23.63
CA ARG A 18 -2.57 -58.07 24.95
C ARG A 18 -3.49 -57.63 26.09
N CYS A 19 -4.36 -56.65 25.86
CA CYS A 19 -5.25 -56.07 26.88
C CYS A 19 -6.63 -56.74 26.99
N LYS A 20 -6.90 -57.80 26.22
CA LYS A 20 -8.27 -58.34 26.05
C LYS A 20 -8.91 -58.81 27.36
N ASP A 21 -8.14 -59.38 28.27
CA ASP A 21 -8.60 -59.87 29.58
C ASP A 21 -8.29 -58.88 30.73
N GLY A 22 -7.97 -57.63 30.37
CA GLY A 22 -7.40 -56.63 31.25
C GLY A 22 -5.88 -56.53 31.08
N LEU A 23 -5.33 -55.34 31.31
CA LEU A 23 -3.89 -55.09 31.23
C LEU A 23 -3.26 -55.33 32.61
N THR A 24 -2.41 -56.35 32.73
CA THR A 24 -1.62 -56.59 33.94
C THR A 24 -0.38 -55.69 33.95
N VAL A 25 -0.33 -54.73 34.87
CA VAL A 25 0.78 -53.77 35.03
C VAL A 25 1.12 -53.57 36.51
N GLU A 26 2.31 -53.05 36.77
CA GLU A 26 2.72 -52.56 38.07
C GLU A 26 1.86 -51.37 38.52
N ASN A 27 1.25 -51.49 39.71
CA ASN A 27 0.20 -50.59 40.21
C ASN A 27 0.64 -49.12 40.37
N ASP A 28 1.87 -48.89 40.85
CA ASP A 28 2.36 -47.55 41.19
C ASP A 28 3.32 -46.93 40.16
N ILE A 29 3.30 -47.44 38.93
CA ILE A 29 4.15 -46.94 37.84
C ILE A 29 3.28 -46.29 36.77
N PHE A 30 2.90 -45.04 37.04
CA PHE A 30 1.98 -44.27 36.21
C PHE A 30 2.33 -42.76 36.17
N LEU A 31 1.74 -42.09 35.18
CA LEU A 31 1.59 -40.63 35.12
C LEU A 31 0.13 -40.24 35.32
N THR A 32 -0.11 -39.10 35.95
CA THR A 32 -1.47 -38.54 36.03
C THR A 32 -1.82 -37.78 34.76
N THR A 33 -3.12 -37.62 34.49
CA THR A 33 -3.61 -36.84 33.34
C THR A 33 -3.01 -35.42 33.31
N ASP A 34 -2.94 -34.73 34.45
CA ASP A 34 -2.37 -33.37 34.53
C ASP A 34 -0.87 -33.32 34.18
N GLU A 35 -0.11 -34.32 34.63
CA GLU A 35 1.33 -34.43 34.32
C GLU A 35 1.54 -34.67 32.83
N LEU A 36 0.74 -35.57 32.25
CA LEU A 36 0.80 -35.86 30.83
C LEU A 36 0.44 -34.61 29.99
N LEU A 37 -0.62 -33.89 30.37
CA LEU A 37 -1.04 -32.66 29.68
C LEU A 37 0.01 -31.53 29.79
N ALA A 38 0.72 -31.44 30.91
CA ALA A 38 1.82 -30.49 31.10
C ALA A 38 3.04 -30.85 30.24
N LEU A 39 3.37 -32.14 30.14
CA LEU A 39 4.44 -32.64 29.28
C LEU A 39 4.12 -32.42 27.80
N MET A 40 2.89 -32.72 27.39
CA MET A 40 2.42 -32.47 26.03
C MET A 40 2.52 -30.98 25.67
N TRP A 41 2.16 -30.08 26.59
CA TRP A 41 2.29 -28.64 26.36
C TRP A 41 3.75 -28.21 26.17
N LYS A 42 4.63 -28.65 27.08
CA LYS A 42 6.07 -28.30 27.04
C LYS A 42 6.74 -28.79 25.75
N ASN A 43 6.31 -29.94 25.23
CA ASN A 43 6.85 -30.54 24.02
C ASN A 43 6.17 -30.06 22.73
N GLY A 44 5.21 -29.12 22.81
CA GLY A 44 4.62 -28.49 21.63
C GLY A 44 3.50 -29.28 20.95
N TYR A 45 2.85 -30.22 21.65
CA TYR A 45 1.62 -30.83 21.15
C TYR A 45 0.51 -29.79 21.01
N THR A 46 -0.35 -29.99 20.02
CA THR A 46 -1.40 -29.02 19.70
C THR A 46 -2.46 -28.96 20.80
N GLU A 47 -3.13 -27.81 20.93
CA GLU A 47 -4.23 -27.67 21.88
C GLU A 47 -5.38 -28.66 21.59
N LYS A 48 -5.58 -29.03 20.32
CA LYS A 48 -6.61 -30.01 19.92
C LYS A 48 -6.33 -31.40 20.51
N GLU A 49 -5.08 -31.85 20.44
CA GLU A 49 -4.66 -33.15 20.99
C GLU A 49 -4.74 -33.15 22.52
N ARG A 50 -4.32 -32.07 23.17
CA ARG A 50 -4.43 -31.91 24.62
C ARG A 50 -5.88 -31.92 25.09
N ASN A 51 -6.74 -31.17 24.42
CA ASN A 51 -8.17 -31.12 24.71
C ASN A 51 -8.84 -32.49 24.49
N ALA A 52 -8.40 -33.26 23.48
CA ALA A 52 -8.92 -34.60 23.25
C ALA A 52 -8.58 -35.55 24.41
N ILE A 53 -7.36 -35.50 24.95
CA ILE A 53 -6.99 -36.30 26.14
C ILE A 53 -7.79 -35.85 27.36
N GLN A 54 -7.90 -34.54 27.61
CA GLN A 54 -8.65 -34.00 28.74
C GLN A 54 -10.15 -34.34 28.69
N ALA A 55 -10.74 -34.41 27.49
CA ALA A 55 -12.14 -34.78 27.32
C ALA A 55 -12.39 -36.29 27.39
N THR A 56 -11.40 -37.11 27.03
CA THR A 56 -11.52 -38.57 26.96
C THR A 56 -11.25 -39.24 28.30
N PHE A 57 -10.28 -38.72 29.06
CA PHE A 57 -9.83 -39.33 30.31
C PHE A 57 -10.19 -38.45 31.52
N PRO A 58 -10.72 -39.03 32.60
CA PRO A 58 -10.89 -38.34 33.88
C PRO A 58 -9.58 -37.74 34.42
N SER A 59 -9.69 -36.75 35.30
CA SER A 59 -8.53 -36.10 35.91
C SER A 59 -7.73 -37.02 36.86
N ASP A 60 -8.39 -38.03 37.43
CA ASP A 60 -7.80 -39.03 38.31
C ASP A 60 -7.27 -40.27 37.58
N TYR A 61 -7.40 -40.30 36.25
CA TYR A 61 -6.89 -41.42 35.45
C TYR A 61 -5.36 -41.52 35.53
N ARG A 62 -4.89 -42.77 35.58
CA ARG A 62 -3.48 -43.13 35.73
C ARG A 62 -3.00 -43.83 34.47
N PHE A 63 -2.22 -43.11 33.67
CA PHE A 63 -1.61 -43.66 32.46
C PHE A 63 -0.40 -44.50 32.83
N HIS A 64 -0.46 -45.80 32.54
CA HIS A 64 0.64 -46.71 32.82
C HIS A 64 1.65 -46.73 31.66
N TYR A 65 2.87 -47.18 31.94
CA TYR A 65 3.95 -47.18 30.95
C TYR A 65 3.65 -47.93 29.63
N PRO A 66 2.85 -49.03 29.58
CA PRO A 66 2.50 -49.67 28.31
C PRO A 66 1.50 -48.84 27.49
N GLU A 67 0.57 -48.15 28.17
CA GLU A 67 -0.39 -47.27 27.51
C GLU A 67 0.33 -46.07 26.88
N LEU A 68 1.26 -45.47 27.61
CA LEU A 68 2.10 -44.38 27.12
C LEU A 68 3.02 -44.84 25.98
N SER A 69 3.56 -46.06 26.07
CA SER A 69 4.41 -46.65 25.04
C SER A 69 3.68 -46.76 23.71
N VAL A 70 2.46 -47.31 23.71
CA VAL A 70 1.66 -47.47 22.49
C VAL A 70 1.10 -46.14 21.99
N LEU A 71 0.71 -45.24 22.91
CA LEU A 71 0.18 -43.93 22.58
C LEU A 71 1.21 -43.04 21.87
N PHE A 72 2.47 -43.06 22.31
CA PHE A 72 3.54 -42.18 21.78
C PHE A 72 4.58 -42.90 20.91
N ASP A 73 4.43 -44.21 20.67
CA ASP A 73 5.39 -45.03 19.92
C ASP A 73 6.80 -45.03 20.53
N VAL A 74 6.87 -45.09 21.86
CA VAL A 74 8.11 -45.07 22.64
C VAL A 74 8.33 -46.45 23.27
N PRO A 75 9.56 -46.98 23.38
CA PRO A 75 9.82 -48.25 24.04
C PRO A 75 9.31 -48.30 25.49
N GLU A 76 8.72 -49.44 25.89
CA GLU A 76 8.17 -49.63 27.25
C GLU A 76 9.20 -49.43 28.37
N GLU A 77 10.48 -49.74 28.12
CA GLU A 77 11.54 -49.56 29.11
C GLU A 77 11.77 -48.08 29.44
N ASP A 78 11.68 -47.21 28.43
CA ASP A 78 11.89 -45.77 28.61
C ASP A 78 10.69 -45.10 29.26
N THR A 79 9.47 -45.52 28.88
CA THR A 79 8.25 -45.05 29.56
C THR A 79 8.18 -45.54 31.00
N TYR A 80 8.65 -46.76 31.29
CA TYR A 80 8.76 -47.29 32.65
C TYR A 80 9.73 -46.46 33.49
N LYS A 81 10.95 -46.23 32.99
CA LYS A 81 11.96 -45.40 33.68
C LYS A 81 11.46 -43.98 33.90
N PHE A 82 10.73 -43.43 32.94
CA PHE A 82 10.16 -42.09 33.04
C PHE A 82 9.09 -42.02 34.14
N CYS A 83 8.09 -42.91 34.11
CA CYS A 83 7.07 -43.01 35.15
C CYS A 83 7.71 -43.18 36.54
N LEU A 84 8.71 -44.06 36.66
CA LEU A 84 9.41 -44.29 37.92
C LEU A 84 10.10 -43.02 38.44
N ARG A 85 10.80 -42.26 37.57
CA ARG A 85 11.41 -40.98 37.95
C ARG A 85 10.38 -39.97 38.43
N SER A 86 9.26 -39.82 37.73
CA SER A 86 8.18 -38.90 38.12
C SER A 86 7.55 -39.27 39.46
N ARG A 87 7.40 -40.57 39.76
CA ARG A 87 6.92 -41.04 41.07
C ARG A 87 7.94 -40.79 42.18
N MET A 88 9.24 -41.01 41.90
CA MET A 88 10.33 -40.74 42.84
C MET A 88 10.43 -39.26 43.19
N GLU A 89 10.27 -38.36 42.22
CA GLU A 89 10.25 -36.90 42.44
C GLU A 89 9.14 -36.48 43.41
N LYS A 90 7.98 -37.16 43.37
CA LYS A 90 6.85 -36.91 44.28
C LYS A 90 6.91 -37.68 45.59
N SER A 91 7.97 -38.47 45.83
CA SER A 91 8.13 -39.32 47.03
C SER A 91 6.90 -40.20 47.30
N HIS A 92 6.27 -40.72 46.24
CA HIS A 92 5.09 -41.58 46.39
C HIS A 92 5.50 -42.92 47.03
N ILE A 93 4.76 -43.36 48.05
CA ILE A 93 4.97 -44.66 48.69
C ILE A 93 4.29 -45.70 47.80
N GLY A 94 5.08 -46.47 47.06
CA GLY A 94 4.57 -47.56 46.23
C GLY A 94 4.25 -48.82 47.04
N GLU A 95 3.25 -49.55 46.57
CA GLU A 95 2.89 -50.89 46.97
C GLU A 95 3.95 -51.87 46.48
N LEU A 96 4.56 -52.58 47.43
CA LEU A 96 5.54 -53.61 47.17
C LEU A 96 4.93 -54.96 47.52
N ASP A 97 5.28 -55.98 46.74
CA ASP A 97 4.87 -57.35 47.01
C ASP A 97 5.34 -57.80 48.41
N TYR A 98 4.36 -58.05 49.29
CA TYR A 98 4.59 -58.45 50.67
C TYR A 98 5.49 -59.69 50.78
N GLU A 99 5.35 -60.64 49.85
CA GLU A 99 6.13 -61.88 49.85
C GLU A 99 7.63 -61.65 49.64
N LYS A 100 7.98 -60.61 48.89
CA LYS A 100 9.36 -60.23 48.61
C LYS A 100 9.97 -59.39 49.73
N VAL A 101 9.16 -58.57 50.39
CA VAL A 101 9.60 -57.62 51.43
C VAL A 101 9.47 -58.18 52.84
N LYS A 102 8.77 -59.31 53.04
CA LYS A 102 8.66 -59.96 54.36
C LYS A 102 10.03 -60.27 54.95
N ARG A 103 10.23 -59.91 56.22
CA ARG A 103 11.50 -60.13 56.92
C ARG A 103 11.82 -61.63 56.99
N LYS A 104 12.92 -62.04 56.35
CA LYS A 104 13.34 -63.45 56.27
C LYS A 104 14.19 -63.94 57.46
N GLY A 105 14.28 -63.16 58.54
CA GLY A 105 15.27 -63.36 59.61
C GLY A 105 14.71 -63.45 61.02
N PHE A 106 13.41 -63.75 61.21
CA PHE A 106 12.77 -63.63 62.52
C PHE A 106 13.49 -64.38 63.65
N LEU A 107 13.93 -65.62 63.43
CA LEU A 107 14.61 -66.42 64.45
C LEU A 107 15.98 -65.84 64.81
N ARG A 108 16.76 -65.40 63.81
CA ARG A 108 18.07 -64.75 64.01
C ARG A 108 17.88 -63.42 64.75
N ASP A 109 16.97 -62.58 64.28
CA ASP A 109 16.72 -61.26 64.86
C ASP A 109 16.19 -61.41 66.30
N HIS A 110 15.36 -62.42 66.56
CA HIS A 110 14.90 -62.76 67.91
C HIS A 110 16.07 -63.16 68.82
N TRP A 111 16.97 -64.04 68.37
CA TRP A 111 18.15 -64.42 69.16
C TRP A 111 19.13 -63.28 69.36
N LEU A 112 19.29 -62.38 68.39
CA LEU A 112 20.11 -61.18 68.52
C LEU A 112 19.52 -60.19 69.54
N ILE A 113 18.20 -59.96 69.49
CA ILE A 113 17.50 -59.12 70.47
C ILE A 113 17.56 -59.79 71.86
N PHE A 114 17.39 -61.11 71.93
CA PHE A 114 17.46 -61.85 73.19
C PHE A 114 18.86 -61.82 73.78
N ALA A 115 19.91 -62.08 72.99
CA ALA A 115 21.29 -62.05 73.46
C ALA A 115 21.72 -60.63 73.85
N GLY A 116 21.40 -59.63 73.03
CA GLY A 116 21.68 -58.22 73.33
C GLY A 116 20.90 -57.74 74.56
N GLY A 117 19.61 -58.06 74.64
CA GLY A 117 18.78 -57.77 75.80
C GLY A 117 19.30 -58.46 77.05
N TRP A 118 19.60 -59.75 77.00
CA TRP A 118 20.18 -60.50 78.10
C TRP A 118 21.48 -59.85 78.59
N TYR A 119 22.38 -59.46 77.69
CA TYR A 119 23.64 -58.82 78.06
C TYR A 119 23.44 -57.44 78.71
N ILE A 120 22.53 -56.61 78.16
CA ILE A 120 22.25 -55.26 78.68
C ILE A 120 21.48 -55.31 80.00
N PHE A 121 20.44 -56.15 80.09
CA PHE A 121 19.60 -56.28 81.28
C PHE A 121 20.32 -57.04 82.41
N LYS A 122 21.23 -57.98 82.12
CA LYS A 122 22.00 -58.66 83.19
C LYS A 122 22.79 -57.69 84.08
N ASN A 123 23.22 -56.55 83.54
CA ASN A 123 23.94 -55.50 84.30
C ASN A 123 23.05 -54.30 84.67
N PHE A 124 21.71 -54.44 84.61
CA PHE A 124 20.65 -53.45 84.91
C PHE A 124 21.12 -52.01 85.23
N PRO A 125 21.55 -51.21 84.21
CA PRO A 125 22.10 -49.88 84.44
C PRO A 125 21.05 -48.83 84.84
N PHE A 126 19.76 -49.17 84.71
CA PHE A 126 18.63 -48.26 84.91
C PHE A 126 18.31 -47.93 86.38
N TYR A 127 18.83 -48.72 87.33
CA TYR A 127 18.64 -48.45 88.77
C TYR A 127 19.82 -47.72 89.42
N ASN A 128 20.83 -47.37 88.64
CA ASN A 128 21.99 -46.64 89.14
C ASN A 128 21.63 -45.15 89.36
N TYR A 129 22.17 -44.54 90.42
CA TYR A 129 22.09 -43.10 90.69
C TYR A 129 22.47 -42.27 89.45
N LEU A 130 23.49 -42.69 88.69
CA LEU A 130 23.92 -41.99 87.48
C LEU A 130 22.85 -42.00 86.37
N PHE A 131 22.04 -43.06 86.27
CA PHE A 131 20.94 -43.11 85.33
C PHE A 131 19.83 -42.12 85.71
N TYR A 132 19.35 -42.14 86.95
CA TYR A 132 18.28 -41.24 87.38
C TYR A 132 18.70 -39.76 87.41
N MET A 133 19.90 -39.43 87.88
CA MET A 133 20.32 -38.03 87.99
C MET A 133 20.85 -37.44 86.69
N LYS A 134 21.65 -38.20 85.92
CA LYS A 134 22.29 -37.67 84.70
C LYS A 134 21.56 -38.05 83.44
N THR A 135 21.18 -39.32 83.28
CA THR A 135 20.59 -39.80 82.02
C THR A 135 19.12 -39.41 81.89
N TYR A 136 18.32 -39.65 82.93
CA TYR A 136 16.93 -39.20 82.98
C TYR A 136 16.82 -37.68 83.12
N GLY A 137 17.70 -37.05 83.90
CA GLY A 137 17.83 -35.58 83.92
C GLY A 137 18.12 -34.98 82.53
N PHE A 138 19.02 -35.60 81.77
CA PHE A 138 19.26 -35.22 80.37
C PHE A 138 18.06 -35.52 79.47
N SER A 139 17.19 -36.48 79.80
CA SER A 139 15.99 -36.72 78.99
C SER A 139 15.02 -35.54 78.96
N LEU A 140 15.02 -34.69 79.99
CA LEU A 140 14.28 -33.42 80.00
C LEU A 140 14.80 -32.42 78.94
N TRP A 141 16.05 -32.56 78.50
CA TRP A 141 16.57 -31.83 77.34
C TRP A 141 15.81 -32.20 76.07
N PHE A 142 15.44 -33.47 75.86
CA PHE A 142 14.62 -33.86 74.71
C PHE A 142 13.22 -33.23 74.76
N VAL A 143 12.64 -33.09 75.95
CA VAL A 143 11.36 -32.40 76.13
C VAL A 143 11.51 -30.91 75.77
N SER A 144 12.58 -30.26 76.23
CA SER A 144 12.87 -28.86 75.88
C SER A 144 13.16 -28.67 74.39
N CYS A 145 13.93 -29.59 73.78
CA CYS A 145 14.15 -29.64 72.33
C CYS A 145 12.85 -29.84 71.58
N TRP A 146 11.91 -30.68 72.06
CA TRP A 146 10.60 -30.87 71.44
C TRP A 146 9.76 -29.60 71.47
N TYR A 147 9.64 -28.94 72.63
CA TYR A 147 8.91 -27.67 72.77
C TYR A 147 9.51 -26.54 71.92
N LEU A 148 10.83 -26.51 71.76
CA LEU A 148 11.53 -25.50 70.96
C LEU A 148 11.80 -25.94 69.51
N PHE A 149 11.46 -27.17 69.14
CA PHE A 149 11.78 -27.76 67.84
C PHE A 149 11.15 -26.95 66.72
N SER A 150 9.86 -26.62 66.86
CA SER A 150 9.14 -25.76 65.91
C SER A 150 9.84 -24.41 65.74
N ARG A 151 10.35 -23.81 66.83
CA ARG A 151 11.05 -22.51 66.75
C ARG A 151 12.41 -22.60 66.06
N MET A 152 13.21 -23.62 66.37
CA MET A 152 14.52 -23.81 65.73
C MET A 152 14.37 -24.22 64.26
N ALA A 153 13.47 -25.17 63.97
CA ALA A 153 13.16 -25.61 62.62
C ALA A 153 12.63 -24.45 61.77
N ASN A 154 11.67 -23.67 62.28
CA ASN A 154 11.17 -22.48 61.57
C ASN A 154 12.24 -21.44 61.29
N ARG A 155 13.21 -21.24 62.20
CA ARG A 155 14.32 -20.30 61.95
C ARG A 155 15.23 -20.78 60.82
N VAL A 156 15.55 -22.06 60.78
CA VAL A 156 16.40 -22.66 59.73
C VAL A 156 15.65 -22.70 58.40
N TRP A 157 14.38 -23.12 58.41
CA TRP A 157 13.54 -23.17 57.22
C TRP A 157 13.27 -21.80 56.62
N ARG A 158 12.93 -20.78 57.43
CA ARG A 158 12.68 -19.42 56.93
C ARG A 158 13.87 -18.82 56.18
N ARG A 159 15.10 -19.12 56.59
CA ARG A 159 16.30 -18.67 55.87
C ARG A 159 16.43 -19.37 54.52
N ASN A 160 16.19 -20.68 54.48
CA ASN A 160 16.26 -21.44 53.24
C ASN A 160 15.13 -21.08 52.28
N GLU A 161 13.93 -20.85 52.80
CA GLU A 161 12.76 -20.37 52.06
C GLU A 161 13.01 -18.99 51.46
N PHE A 162 13.50 -18.03 52.24
CA PHE A 162 13.87 -16.70 51.73
C PHE A 162 14.94 -16.77 50.63
N MET A 163 15.97 -17.60 50.81
CA MET A 163 17.02 -17.78 49.79
C MET A 163 16.52 -18.50 48.55
N ALA A 164 15.54 -19.39 48.68
CA ALA A 164 14.87 -20.03 47.55
C ALA A 164 14.03 -19.00 46.80
N GLU A 165 13.12 -18.28 47.48
CA GLU A 165 12.27 -17.23 46.89
C GLU A 165 13.08 -16.14 46.18
N GLN A 166 14.14 -15.63 46.81
CA GLN A 166 14.95 -14.57 46.22
C GLN A 166 15.68 -15.04 44.94
N LYS A 167 16.18 -16.28 44.93
CA LYS A 167 16.89 -16.83 43.77
C LYS A 167 15.95 -17.25 42.65
N THR A 168 14.86 -17.94 42.97
CA THR A 168 13.94 -18.50 41.96
C THR A 168 12.94 -17.47 41.48
N ALA A 169 12.29 -16.74 42.37
CA ALA A 169 11.18 -15.86 42.01
C ALA A 169 11.66 -14.50 41.52
N ALA A 170 12.56 -13.84 42.26
CA ALA A 170 13.01 -12.50 41.87
C ALA A 170 14.08 -12.54 40.79
N GLY A 171 15.15 -13.33 40.98
CA GLY A 171 16.28 -13.31 40.05
C GLY A 171 16.01 -13.95 38.68
N VAL A 172 15.44 -15.17 38.68
CA VAL A 172 15.24 -15.93 37.43
C VAL A 172 14.02 -15.43 36.68
N MET A 173 12.84 -15.30 37.31
CA MET A 173 11.64 -14.85 36.59
C MET A 173 11.78 -13.42 36.04
N GLU A 174 12.36 -12.48 36.81
CA GLU A 174 12.60 -11.12 36.31
C GLU A 174 13.60 -11.11 35.14
N GLY A 175 14.61 -11.99 35.19
CA GLY A 175 15.56 -12.17 34.10
C GLY A 175 14.89 -12.71 32.83
N GLU A 176 14.08 -13.77 32.96
CA GLU A 176 13.33 -14.39 31.87
C GLU A 176 12.33 -13.40 31.24
N ASP A 177 11.60 -12.63 32.05
CA ASP A 177 10.66 -11.61 31.59
C ASP A 177 11.36 -10.50 30.79
N LYS A 178 12.54 -10.05 31.26
CA LYS A 178 13.35 -9.04 30.54
C LYS A 178 13.84 -9.58 29.20
N ILE A 179 14.28 -10.84 29.15
CA ILE A 179 14.70 -11.48 27.91
C ILE A 179 13.52 -11.58 26.95
N LEU A 180 12.37 -12.08 27.40
CA LEU A 180 11.17 -12.22 26.58
C LEU A 180 10.68 -10.87 26.04
N LYS A 181 10.72 -9.82 26.86
CA LYS A 181 10.39 -8.45 26.44
C LYS A 181 11.37 -7.89 25.40
N ASN A 182 12.66 -8.21 25.50
CA ASN A 182 13.63 -7.79 24.50
C ASN A 182 13.47 -8.58 23.20
N MET A 183 13.26 -9.90 23.28
CA MET A 183 12.98 -10.72 22.11
C MET A 183 11.74 -10.23 21.36
N SER A 184 10.66 -9.91 22.07
CA SER A 184 9.42 -9.41 21.45
C SER A 184 9.59 -8.07 20.74
N ARG A 185 10.50 -7.21 21.20
CA ARG A 185 10.84 -5.95 20.53
C ARG A 185 11.50 -6.18 19.17
N PHE A 186 12.36 -7.19 19.06
CA PHE A 186 13.13 -7.50 17.85
C PHE A 186 12.44 -8.49 16.89
N THR A 187 11.27 -9.03 17.25
CA THR A 187 10.52 -9.95 16.38
C THR A 187 10.27 -9.37 14.98
N ASN A 188 10.06 -8.06 14.90
CA ASN A 188 9.70 -7.38 13.64
C ASN A 188 10.90 -7.00 12.77
N ASP A 189 12.14 -7.18 13.24
CA ASP A 189 13.33 -6.78 12.47
C ASP A 189 13.46 -7.59 11.18
N SER A 190 12.93 -8.82 11.17
CA SER A 190 12.84 -9.68 9.98
C SER A 190 12.00 -9.07 8.84
N MET A 191 11.05 -8.17 9.15
CA MET A 191 10.18 -7.53 8.15
C MET A 191 10.92 -6.52 7.27
N CYS A 192 12.02 -5.96 7.75
CA CYS A 192 12.84 -5.01 6.97
C CYS A 192 13.30 -5.63 5.63
N VAL A 193 13.72 -6.89 5.67
CA VAL A 193 14.16 -7.62 4.47
C VAL A 193 13.00 -7.84 3.50
N ASN A 194 11.78 -8.08 4.02
CA ASN A 194 10.61 -8.26 3.19
C ASN A 194 10.25 -6.96 2.44
N TYR A 195 10.32 -5.81 3.10
CA TYR A 195 10.10 -4.52 2.45
C TYR A 195 11.16 -4.20 1.39
N LEU A 196 12.44 -4.49 1.68
CA LEU A 196 13.52 -4.26 0.71
C LEU A 196 13.37 -5.16 -0.54
N LYS A 197 12.96 -6.42 -0.36
CA LYS A 197 12.67 -7.33 -1.48
C LYS A 197 11.49 -6.86 -2.32
N ALA A 198 10.44 -6.33 -1.68
CA ALA A 198 9.26 -5.83 -2.38
C ALA A 198 9.56 -4.56 -3.19
N PHE A 199 10.46 -3.69 -2.71
CA PHE A 199 10.76 -2.39 -3.31
C PHE A 199 11.05 -2.47 -4.82
N LYS A 200 11.96 -3.35 -5.25
CA LYS A 200 12.34 -3.46 -6.68
C LYS A 200 11.13 -3.79 -7.57
N ARG A 201 10.28 -4.72 -7.12
CA ARG A 201 9.09 -5.13 -7.86
C ARG A 201 8.06 -4.01 -7.89
N GLU A 202 7.75 -3.44 -6.74
CA GLU A 202 6.77 -2.35 -6.63
C GLU A 202 7.17 -1.12 -7.43
N SER A 203 8.45 -0.73 -7.40
CA SER A 203 8.95 0.39 -8.20
C SER A 203 8.83 0.12 -9.70
N ALA A 204 9.15 -1.09 -10.17
CA ALA A 204 9.02 -1.45 -11.59
C ALA A 204 7.55 -1.42 -12.05
N ASP A 205 6.65 -2.01 -11.26
CA ASP A 205 5.22 -2.04 -11.56
C ASP A 205 4.62 -0.63 -11.56
N ARG A 206 4.99 0.21 -10.57
CA ARG A 206 4.55 1.62 -10.51
C ARG A 206 5.11 2.46 -11.65
N LEU A 207 6.35 2.23 -12.09
CA LEU A 207 6.91 2.94 -13.25
C LEU A 207 6.18 2.60 -14.55
N ALA A 208 5.76 1.35 -14.73
CA ALA A 208 4.95 0.96 -15.88
C ALA A 208 3.57 1.64 -15.87
N GLN A 209 2.90 1.66 -14.71
CA GLN A 209 1.63 2.35 -14.53
C GLN A 209 1.77 3.87 -14.74
N TYR A 210 2.86 4.46 -14.23
CA TYR A 210 3.15 5.88 -14.39
C TYR A 210 3.33 6.28 -15.86
N ARG A 211 4.07 5.48 -16.65
CA ARG A 211 4.22 5.70 -18.10
C ARG A 211 2.87 5.67 -18.82
N HIS A 212 2.00 4.72 -18.48
CA HIS A 212 0.66 4.64 -19.05
C HIS A 212 -0.19 5.86 -18.69
N ALA A 213 -0.15 6.28 -17.42
CA ALA A 213 -0.86 7.47 -16.95
C ALA A 213 -0.35 8.76 -17.63
N LEU A 214 0.96 8.88 -17.87
CA LEU A 214 1.52 10.00 -18.62
C LEU A 214 0.99 10.07 -20.05
N ILE A 215 0.93 8.94 -20.76
CA ILE A 215 0.38 8.89 -22.13
C ILE A 215 -1.11 9.27 -22.12
N GLN A 216 -1.87 8.80 -21.14
CA GLN A 216 -3.28 9.18 -21.00
C GLN A 216 -3.46 10.68 -20.72
N LYS A 217 -2.61 11.24 -19.85
CA LYS A 217 -2.59 12.68 -19.59
C LYS A 217 -2.30 13.46 -20.86
N GLN A 218 -1.28 13.06 -21.62
CA GLN A 218 -0.95 13.69 -22.90
C GLN A 218 -2.11 13.63 -23.88
N LYS A 219 -2.78 12.48 -24.02
CA LYS A 219 -3.98 12.35 -24.86
C LYS A 219 -5.11 13.28 -24.40
N HIS A 220 -5.31 13.41 -23.10
CA HIS A 220 -6.31 14.30 -22.53
C HIS A 220 -5.98 15.77 -22.80
N ASP A 221 -4.73 16.16 -22.60
CA ASP A 221 -4.23 17.52 -22.87
C ASP A 221 -4.40 17.88 -24.36
N VAL A 222 -4.12 16.94 -25.27
CA VAL A 222 -4.39 17.10 -26.71
C VAL A 222 -5.87 17.36 -26.97
N THR A 223 -6.73 16.51 -26.40
CA THR A 223 -8.18 16.57 -26.62
C THR A 223 -8.75 17.89 -26.10
N ASN A 224 -8.38 18.28 -24.88
CA ASN A 224 -8.84 19.53 -24.26
C ASN A 224 -8.40 20.75 -25.07
N ARG A 225 -7.14 20.74 -25.54
CA ARG A 225 -6.60 21.86 -26.30
C ARG A 225 -7.29 22.03 -27.65
N VAL A 226 -7.50 20.94 -28.38
CA VAL A 226 -8.24 20.95 -29.64
C VAL A 226 -9.69 21.39 -29.41
N LEU A 227 -10.36 20.86 -28.39
CA LEU A 227 -11.73 21.24 -28.05
C LEU A 227 -11.86 22.73 -27.71
N HIS A 228 -10.95 23.25 -26.88
CA HIS A 228 -10.90 24.67 -26.55
C HIS A 228 -10.66 25.54 -27.80
N GLN A 229 -9.80 25.07 -28.71
CA GLN A 229 -9.54 25.78 -29.95
C GLN A 229 -10.77 25.81 -30.88
N LEU A 230 -11.46 24.67 -31.03
CA LEU A 230 -12.70 24.58 -31.82
C LEU A 230 -13.80 25.47 -31.23
N GLN A 231 -13.94 25.52 -29.90
CA GLN A 231 -14.89 26.40 -29.24
C GLN A 231 -14.56 27.89 -29.46
N ASN A 232 -13.28 28.26 -29.47
CA ASN A 232 -12.88 29.63 -29.76
C ASN A 232 -13.15 30.01 -31.22
N ILE A 233 -12.92 29.09 -32.15
CA ILE A 233 -13.25 29.25 -33.57
C ILE A 233 -14.76 29.44 -33.72
N GLU A 234 -15.58 28.56 -33.14
CA GLU A 234 -17.05 28.64 -33.19
C GLU A 234 -17.56 29.98 -32.63
N ARG A 235 -17.05 30.42 -31.46
CA ARG A 235 -17.40 31.71 -30.88
C ARG A 235 -16.99 32.88 -31.77
N SER A 236 -15.81 32.80 -32.38
CA SER A 236 -15.33 33.83 -33.30
C SER A 236 -16.20 33.91 -34.55
N GLU A 237 -16.60 32.76 -35.12
CA GLU A 237 -17.53 32.70 -36.26
C GLU A 237 -18.90 33.27 -35.90
N HIS A 238 -19.43 32.94 -34.71
CA HIS A 238 -20.69 33.50 -34.24
C HIS A 238 -20.60 35.03 -34.05
N ASN A 239 -19.52 35.53 -33.46
CA ASN A 239 -19.28 36.96 -33.29
C ASN A 239 -19.11 37.68 -34.64
N MET A 240 -18.42 37.06 -35.61
CA MET A 240 -18.31 37.57 -36.97
C MET A 240 -19.69 37.64 -37.65
N ALA A 241 -20.50 36.59 -37.53
CA ALA A 241 -21.84 36.57 -38.10
C ALA A 241 -22.75 37.65 -37.48
N ALA A 242 -22.72 37.81 -36.15
CA ALA A 242 -23.46 38.85 -35.44
C ALA A 242 -22.99 40.26 -35.83
N SER A 243 -21.68 40.49 -35.87
CA SER A 243 -21.10 41.77 -36.30
C SER A 243 -21.46 42.08 -37.75
N MET A 244 -21.46 41.09 -38.64
CA MET A 244 -21.90 41.27 -40.02
C MET A 244 -23.37 41.69 -40.11
N GLN A 245 -24.26 41.09 -39.31
CA GLN A 245 -25.68 41.49 -39.26
C GLN A 245 -25.85 42.92 -38.73
N GLU A 246 -25.09 43.31 -37.70
CA GLU A 246 -25.11 44.67 -37.17
C GLU A 246 -24.63 45.69 -38.19
N ILE A 247 -23.49 45.43 -38.85
CA ILE A 247 -22.92 46.29 -39.89
C ILE A 247 -23.89 46.38 -41.07
N LEU A 248 -24.53 45.27 -41.46
CA LEU A 248 -25.55 45.25 -42.50
C LEU A 248 -26.68 46.23 -42.21
N VAL A 249 -27.25 46.17 -41.00
CA VAL A 249 -28.35 47.07 -40.61
C VAL A 249 -27.86 48.52 -40.51
N ARG A 250 -26.69 48.75 -39.91
CA ARG A 250 -26.11 50.08 -39.75
C ARG A 250 -25.81 50.75 -41.08
N GLU A 251 -25.17 50.05 -42.01
CA GLU A 251 -24.81 50.60 -43.33
C GLU A 251 -26.06 50.76 -44.21
N THR A 252 -27.06 49.87 -44.10
CA THR A 252 -28.36 50.06 -44.78
C THR A 252 -29.09 51.30 -44.26
N ALA A 253 -29.07 51.52 -42.93
CA ALA A 253 -29.62 52.72 -42.31
C ALA A 253 -28.86 53.99 -42.70
N SER A 254 -27.52 53.93 -42.75
CA SER A 254 -26.68 55.05 -43.20
C SER A 254 -26.95 55.38 -44.67
N SER A 255 -27.02 54.35 -45.54
CA SER A 255 -27.35 54.51 -46.95
C SER A 255 -28.72 55.18 -47.13
N PHE A 256 -29.72 54.75 -46.35
CA PHE A 256 -31.03 55.40 -46.36
C PHE A 256 -30.95 56.86 -45.88
N ARG A 257 -30.22 57.13 -44.80
CA ARG A 257 -30.02 58.48 -44.25
C ARG A 257 -29.34 59.41 -45.25
N ASP A 258 -28.43 58.90 -46.07
CA ASP A 258 -27.71 59.68 -47.09
C ASP A 258 -28.59 59.93 -48.32
N MET A 259 -29.45 58.98 -48.70
CA MET A 259 -30.32 59.09 -49.88
C MET A 259 -31.64 59.84 -49.62
N PHE A 260 -32.24 59.73 -48.44
CA PHE A 260 -33.52 60.34 -48.13
C PHE A 260 -33.56 61.88 -48.31
N PRO A 261 -32.53 62.66 -47.93
CA PRO A 261 -32.51 64.11 -48.15
C PRO A 261 -32.38 64.50 -49.63
N THR A 262 -31.83 63.61 -50.46
CA THR A 262 -31.46 63.90 -51.85
C THR A 262 -32.47 63.38 -52.86
N ASP A 263 -33.38 62.49 -52.48
CA ASP A 263 -34.46 61.98 -53.34
C ASP A 263 -35.84 62.57 -52.99
N PRO A 264 -36.36 63.52 -53.82
CA PRO A 264 -37.67 64.11 -53.62
C PRO A 264 -38.83 63.11 -53.75
N LYS A 265 -38.63 61.99 -54.47
CA LYS A 265 -39.67 60.96 -54.63
C LYS A 265 -39.86 60.18 -53.34
N MET A 266 -38.77 59.77 -52.68
CA MET A 266 -38.85 59.08 -51.38
C MET A 266 -39.52 59.97 -50.31
N GLN A 267 -39.26 61.27 -50.32
CA GLN A 267 -39.90 62.22 -49.40
C GLN A 267 -41.42 62.30 -49.65
N LYS A 268 -41.84 62.40 -50.91
CA LYS A 268 -43.25 62.44 -51.29
C LYS A 268 -43.98 61.12 -50.96
N GLU A 269 -43.32 59.98 -51.19
CA GLU A 269 -43.84 58.66 -50.85
C GLU A 269 -43.97 58.46 -49.34
N SER A 270 -43.02 58.99 -48.55
CA SER A 270 -43.10 58.97 -47.08
C SER A 270 -44.28 59.79 -46.56
N PHE A 271 -44.53 60.96 -47.15
CA PHE A 271 -45.64 61.84 -46.77
C PHE A 271 -46.99 61.22 -47.14
N ASN A 272 -47.12 60.65 -48.34
CA ASN A 272 -48.33 59.95 -48.77
C ASN A 272 -48.61 58.72 -47.90
N THR A 273 -47.57 57.99 -47.50
CA THR A 273 -47.68 56.84 -46.59
C THR A 273 -48.15 57.27 -45.20
N ALA A 274 -47.64 58.37 -44.66
CA ALA A 274 -48.09 58.92 -43.39
C ALA A 274 -49.57 59.34 -43.43
N ILE A 275 -50.02 59.96 -44.54
CA ILE A 275 -51.44 60.31 -44.74
C ILE A 275 -52.32 59.05 -44.77
N ALA A 276 -51.91 58.01 -45.50
CA ALA A 276 -52.66 56.75 -45.59
C ALA A 276 -52.75 56.02 -44.24
N GLN A 277 -51.68 56.02 -43.44
CA GLN A 277 -51.70 55.46 -42.08
C GLN A 277 -52.62 56.24 -41.14
N LEU A 278 -52.63 57.57 -41.21
CA LEU A 278 -53.55 58.41 -40.42
C LEU A 278 -55.01 58.21 -40.84
N ALA A 279 -55.25 57.83 -42.10
CA ALA A 279 -56.57 57.46 -42.61
C ALA A 279 -57.01 56.04 -42.19
N GLY A 280 -56.18 55.29 -41.45
CA GLY A 280 -56.48 53.93 -40.99
C GLY A 280 -56.23 52.83 -42.02
N GLU A 281 -55.58 53.14 -43.15
CA GLU A 281 -55.25 52.17 -44.17
C GLU A 281 -54.03 51.33 -43.77
N THR A 282 -54.08 50.01 -44.00
CA THR A 282 -52.91 49.15 -43.83
C THR A 282 -51.93 49.38 -44.98
N VAL A 283 -50.80 50.00 -44.69
CA VAL A 283 -49.77 50.29 -45.70
C VAL A 283 -48.85 49.08 -45.87
N ASP A 284 -48.83 48.54 -47.08
CA ASP A 284 -47.98 47.41 -47.46
C ASP A 284 -46.49 47.82 -47.53
N ALA A 285 -45.59 46.83 -47.41
CA ALA A 285 -44.14 47.01 -47.36
C ALA A 285 -43.53 47.71 -48.59
N SER A 286 -44.26 47.70 -49.71
CA SER A 286 -43.89 48.32 -50.98
C SER A 286 -44.19 49.83 -51.05
N LYS A 287 -45.05 50.33 -50.15
CA LYS A 287 -45.48 51.75 -50.13
C LYS A 287 -44.68 52.59 -49.13
N ASP A 288 -44.18 52.00 -48.05
CA ASP A 288 -43.27 52.65 -47.11
C ASP A 288 -41.84 52.71 -47.68
N PRO A 289 -41.28 53.90 -47.94
CA PRO A 289 -39.96 54.04 -48.54
C PRO A 289 -38.82 53.51 -47.65
N VAL A 290 -38.98 53.51 -46.32
CA VAL A 290 -37.98 52.94 -45.40
C VAL A 290 -37.95 51.42 -45.56
N LYS A 291 -39.12 50.77 -45.41
CA LYS A 291 -39.24 49.31 -45.51
C LYS A 291 -38.90 48.81 -46.90
N ASN A 292 -39.30 49.54 -47.95
CA ASN A 292 -38.97 49.23 -49.33
C ASN A 292 -37.44 49.30 -49.58
N HIS A 293 -36.76 50.33 -49.08
CA HIS A 293 -35.30 50.45 -49.19
C HIS A 293 -34.56 49.28 -48.51
N PHE A 294 -34.96 48.91 -47.29
CA PHE A 294 -34.35 47.78 -46.57
C PHE A 294 -34.59 46.45 -47.30
N VAL A 295 -35.82 46.19 -47.76
CA VAL A 295 -36.16 44.95 -48.48
C VAL A 295 -35.40 44.86 -49.81
N ASN A 296 -35.27 45.96 -50.56
CA ASN A 296 -34.53 45.97 -51.82
C ASN A 296 -33.03 45.80 -51.60
N SER A 297 -32.46 46.48 -50.60
CA SER A 297 -31.06 46.29 -50.20
C SER A 297 -30.77 44.83 -49.83
N PHE A 298 -31.63 44.18 -49.05
CA PHE A 298 -31.46 42.76 -48.70
C PHE A 298 -31.66 41.81 -49.88
N LYS A 299 -32.56 42.12 -50.83
CA LYS A 299 -32.73 41.34 -52.06
C LYS A 299 -31.49 41.42 -52.95
N GLU A 300 -30.92 42.61 -53.11
CA GLU A 300 -29.68 42.83 -53.87
C GLU A 300 -28.51 42.06 -53.24
N LEU A 301 -28.38 42.13 -51.92
CA LEU A 301 -27.38 41.36 -51.15
C LEU A 301 -27.55 39.84 -51.27
N LYS A 302 -28.78 39.33 -51.39
CA LYS A 302 -29.03 37.89 -51.59
C LYS A 302 -28.58 37.39 -52.96
N THR A 303 -28.57 38.28 -53.97
CA THR A 303 -28.18 37.94 -55.34
C THR A 303 -26.70 38.18 -55.65
N GLN A 304 -26.00 38.98 -54.85
CA GLN A 304 -24.59 39.31 -55.05
C GLN A 304 -23.68 38.64 -54.02
N ASP A 305 -22.58 38.05 -54.49
CA ASP A 305 -21.59 37.41 -53.63
C ASP A 305 -20.64 38.46 -53.03
N VAL A 306 -20.82 38.75 -51.74
CA VAL A 306 -20.01 39.72 -50.98
C VAL A 306 -18.52 39.40 -51.02
N SER A 307 -18.13 38.13 -51.24
CA SER A 307 -16.72 37.74 -51.35
C SER A 307 -16.04 38.25 -52.63
N LYS A 308 -16.80 38.42 -53.72
CA LYS A 308 -16.31 38.83 -55.05
C LYS A 308 -16.37 40.33 -55.30
N ALA A 309 -17.06 41.08 -54.43
CA ALA A 309 -17.18 42.52 -54.56
C ALA A 309 -15.84 43.26 -54.25
N THR A 310 -15.64 44.39 -54.92
CA THR A 310 -14.52 45.31 -54.66
C THR A 310 -14.70 45.93 -53.27
N ALA A 311 -13.71 45.81 -52.40
CA ALA A 311 -13.76 46.38 -51.06
C ALA A 311 -13.45 47.88 -51.12
N ASP A 312 -14.43 48.72 -50.76
CA ASP A 312 -14.28 50.17 -50.68
C ASP A 312 -15.04 50.71 -49.46
N GLN A 313 -14.36 51.47 -48.62
CA GLN A 313 -14.89 52.04 -47.38
C GLN A 313 -15.94 53.14 -47.63
N LYS A 314 -15.94 53.76 -48.82
CA LYS A 314 -16.91 54.83 -49.18
C LYS A 314 -17.83 54.47 -50.35
N GLY A 315 -17.69 53.25 -50.88
CA GLY A 315 -18.44 52.77 -52.04
C GLY A 315 -19.92 52.47 -51.73
N THR A 316 -20.53 51.70 -52.62
CA THR A 316 -21.91 51.18 -52.46
C THR A 316 -22.02 50.27 -51.22
N LEU A 317 -23.25 50.04 -50.73
CA LEU A 317 -23.53 49.19 -49.54
C LEU A 317 -22.77 47.85 -49.59
N ILE A 318 -22.74 47.20 -50.75
CA ILE A 318 -22.10 45.91 -50.96
C ILE A 318 -20.57 46.01 -50.90
N GLN A 319 -19.99 47.13 -51.37
CA GLN A 319 -18.54 47.37 -51.31
C GLN A 319 -18.06 47.68 -49.89
N ARG A 320 -18.88 48.38 -49.08
CA ARG A 320 -18.61 48.64 -47.65
C ARG A 320 -18.68 47.35 -46.83
N LEU A 321 -19.72 46.54 -47.08
CA LEU A 321 -19.87 45.23 -46.45
C LEU A 321 -18.75 44.25 -46.84
N ALA A 322 -18.32 44.28 -48.11
CA ALA A 322 -17.18 43.49 -48.57
C ALA A 322 -15.85 43.94 -47.94
N PHE A 323 -15.69 45.23 -47.66
CA PHE A 323 -14.53 45.75 -46.94
C PHE A 323 -14.46 45.24 -45.50
N ASP A 324 -15.56 45.34 -44.76
CA ASP A 324 -15.61 44.89 -43.37
C ASP A 324 -15.53 43.36 -43.26
N LYS A 325 -16.19 42.62 -44.16
CA LYS A 325 -16.06 41.16 -44.24
C LYS A 325 -14.60 40.73 -44.46
N LYS A 326 -13.91 41.31 -45.46
CA LYS A 326 -12.50 41.02 -45.73
C LYS A 326 -11.56 41.45 -44.60
N ARG A 327 -11.96 42.41 -43.77
CA ARG A 327 -11.20 42.80 -42.57
C ARG A 327 -11.36 41.76 -41.48
N SER A 328 -12.59 41.37 -41.15
CA SER A 328 -12.88 40.34 -40.14
C SER A 328 -12.30 38.98 -40.52
N GLU A 329 -12.37 38.58 -41.80
CA GLU A 329 -11.73 37.36 -42.30
C GLU A 329 -10.21 37.40 -42.13
N ARG A 330 -9.55 38.54 -42.41
CA ARG A 330 -8.11 38.71 -42.20
C ARG A 330 -7.72 38.64 -40.73
N ASP A 331 -8.51 39.22 -39.84
CA ASP A 331 -8.26 39.17 -38.40
C ASP A 331 -8.45 37.74 -37.87
N PHE A 332 -9.47 37.02 -38.36
CA PHE A 332 -9.68 35.61 -38.08
C PHE A 332 -8.51 34.73 -38.56
N GLU A 333 -8.09 34.88 -39.82
CA GLU A 333 -6.94 34.16 -40.39
C GLU A 333 -5.65 34.42 -39.59
N ARG A 334 -5.41 35.66 -39.16
CA ARG A 334 -4.22 35.99 -38.35
C ARG A 334 -4.22 35.32 -36.98
N GLN A 335 -5.39 35.14 -36.39
CA GLN A 335 -5.56 34.58 -35.06
C GLN A 335 -5.52 33.05 -35.05
N TYR A 336 -6.13 32.41 -36.04
CA TYR A 336 -6.35 30.96 -36.05
C TYR A 336 -5.58 30.20 -37.13
N MET A 337 -5.01 30.89 -38.13
CA MET A 337 -4.23 30.29 -39.21
C MET A 337 -2.77 30.77 -39.22
N VAL A 338 -1.93 29.98 -39.89
CA VAL A 338 -0.53 30.36 -40.13
C VAL A 338 -0.50 31.32 -41.32
N THR A 339 0.06 32.50 -41.10
CA THR A 339 0.16 33.49 -42.18
C THR A 339 1.29 33.13 -43.15
N ARG A 340 1.16 33.53 -44.41
CA ARG A 340 2.21 33.30 -45.43
C ARG A 340 3.56 33.90 -45.04
N ALA A 341 3.56 35.03 -44.32
CA ALA A 341 4.78 35.65 -43.81
C ALA A 341 5.47 34.76 -42.77
N GLU A 342 4.73 34.22 -41.80
CA GLU A 342 5.26 33.29 -40.79
C GLU A 342 5.79 32.01 -41.44
N ALA A 343 5.09 31.46 -42.42
CA ALA A 343 5.53 30.28 -43.17
C ALA A 343 6.82 30.52 -43.95
N ASN A 344 6.95 31.67 -44.62
CA ASN A 344 8.18 32.04 -45.31
C ASN A 344 9.35 32.24 -44.34
N GLU A 345 9.12 32.86 -43.18
CA GLU A 345 10.15 33.07 -42.15
C GLU A 345 10.68 31.72 -41.62
N VAL A 346 9.80 30.75 -41.35
CA VAL A 346 10.20 29.38 -40.97
C VAL A 346 11.01 28.72 -42.08
N LYS A 347 10.57 28.85 -43.34
CA LYS A 347 11.26 28.28 -44.49
C LYS A 347 12.65 28.86 -44.71
N ASP A 348 12.81 30.17 -44.55
CA ASP A 348 14.10 30.86 -44.68
C ASP A 348 15.08 30.41 -43.57
N LEU A 349 14.60 30.29 -42.34
CA LEU A 349 15.38 29.76 -41.22
C LEU A 349 15.74 28.28 -41.41
N ALA A 350 14.80 27.48 -41.90
CA ALA A 350 15.01 26.07 -42.21
C ALA A 350 16.01 25.86 -43.35
N GLN A 351 16.02 26.74 -44.37
CA GLN A 351 17.00 26.71 -45.45
C GLN A 351 18.43 26.96 -44.96
N LYS A 352 18.62 27.88 -44.00
CA LYS A 352 19.93 28.12 -43.38
C LYS A 352 20.48 26.88 -42.68
N ALA A 353 19.60 26.03 -42.15
CA ALA A 353 19.95 24.78 -41.46
C ALA A 353 20.02 23.56 -42.38
N LYS A 354 19.74 23.69 -43.69
CA LYS A 354 19.63 22.55 -44.59
C LYS A 354 21.01 22.07 -45.05
N GLY A 355 21.41 20.88 -44.60
CA GLY A 355 22.67 20.21 -44.96
C GLY A 355 22.50 19.12 -46.05
N LYS A 356 23.60 18.45 -46.40
CA LYS A 356 23.64 17.40 -47.45
C LYS A 356 22.87 16.11 -47.09
N GLY A 357 22.46 15.93 -45.83
CA GLY A 357 21.77 14.72 -45.33
C GLY A 357 20.54 14.98 -44.47
N GLY A 358 20.01 16.21 -44.41
CA GLY A 358 18.90 16.59 -43.55
C GLY A 358 19.06 18.01 -42.99
N TYR A 359 18.31 18.33 -41.93
CA TYR A 359 18.48 19.59 -41.20
C TYR A 359 19.56 19.44 -40.12
N ASP A 360 20.55 20.33 -40.13
CA ASP A 360 21.56 20.46 -39.09
C ASP A 360 21.32 21.74 -38.29
N TRP A 361 20.63 21.58 -37.16
CA TRP A 361 20.26 22.68 -36.28
C TRP A 361 21.44 23.28 -35.52
N SER A 362 22.60 22.61 -35.50
CA SER A 362 23.82 23.13 -34.86
C SER A 362 24.50 24.24 -35.68
N ALA A 363 24.16 24.36 -36.97
CA ALA A 363 24.68 25.39 -37.86
C ALA A 363 23.98 26.76 -37.72
N LEU A 364 22.83 26.82 -37.03
CA LEU A 364 22.13 28.06 -36.73
C LEU A 364 22.77 28.78 -35.55
N ASN A 365 22.81 30.12 -35.62
CA ASN A 365 23.19 30.93 -34.46
C ASN A 365 22.09 30.89 -33.38
N GLU A 366 22.44 31.22 -32.13
CA GLU A 366 21.51 31.16 -30.99
C GLU A 366 20.26 32.03 -31.18
N LYS A 367 20.38 33.17 -31.87
CA LYS A 367 19.26 34.08 -32.12
C LYS A 367 18.24 33.50 -33.10
N ASP A 368 18.73 32.92 -34.20
CA ASP A 368 17.90 32.29 -35.24
C ASP A 368 17.24 31.01 -34.69
N MET A 369 17.93 30.26 -33.83
CA MET A 369 17.35 29.11 -33.12
C MET A 369 16.25 29.53 -32.12
N ALA A 370 16.51 30.56 -31.29
CA ALA A 370 15.51 31.08 -30.37
C ALA A 370 14.27 31.62 -31.11
N ARG A 371 14.48 32.27 -32.27
CA ARG A 371 13.40 32.74 -33.12
C ARG A 371 12.58 31.60 -33.72
N LEU A 372 13.23 30.52 -34.16
CA LEU A 372 12.54 29.33 -34.66
C LEU A 372 11.69 28.65 -33.57
N GLU A 373 12.19 28.56 -32.33
CA GLU A 373 11.43 28.04 -31.19
C GLU A 373 10.24 28.93 -30.78
N GLU A 374 10.42 30.25 -30.87
CA GLU A 374 9.32 31.20 -30.66
C GLU A 374 8.23 31.02 -31.72
N LEU A 375 8.62 30.90 -33.00
CA LEU A 375 7.70 30.63 -34.11
C LEU A 375 7.00 29.29 -33.96
N TYR A 376 7.73 28.25 -33.55
CA TYR A 376 7.19 26.92 -33.25
C TYR A 376 6.11 26.99 -32.17
N THR A 377 6.41 27.67 -31.06
CA THR A 377 5.46 27.86 -29.96
C THR A 377 4.24 28.66 -30.41
N LYS A 378 4.46 29.78 -31.12
CA LYS A 378 3.40 30.67 -31.59
C LYS A 378 2.46 29.97 -32.58
N ILE A 379 3.00 29.29 -33.59
CA ILE A 379 2.22 28.60 -34.63
C ILE A 379 1.39 27.47 -34.04
N ASN A 380 1.99 26.61 -33.22
CA ASN A 380 1.23 25.51 -32.60
C ASN A 380 0.21 26.02 -31.58
N ASN A 381 0.49 27.13 -30.87
CA ASN A 381 -0.50 27.77 -30.02
C ASN A 381 -1.70 28.32 -30.81
N LYS A 382 -1.47 28.90 -32.00
CA LYS A 382 -2.55 29.37 -32.89
C LYS A 382 -3.38 28.24 -33.48
N VAL A 383 -2.74 27.15 -33.91
CA VAL A 383 -3.43 26.01 -34.53
C VAL A 383 -4.09 25.11 -33.47
N GLY A 384 -3.61 25.16 -32.22
CA GLY A 384 -4.13 24.35 -31.12
C GLY A 384 -3.40 23.02 -30.92
N PHE A 385 -2.21 22.85 -31.52
CA PHE A 385 -1.40 21.66 -31.30
C PHE A 385 -0.77 21.68 -29.89
N PRO A 386 -0.90 20.59 -29.12
CA PRO A 386 -0.28 20.44 -27.81
C PRO A 386 1.21 20.17 -27.95
N MET A 387 2.00 20.78 -27.07
CA MET A 387 3.46 20.80 -27.19
C MET A 387 4.06 20.14 -25.97
N LEU A 388 4.83 19.09 -26.19
CA LEU A 388 5.71 18.54 -25.18
C LEU A 388 7.03 19.29 -25.27
N THR A 389 7.36 20.06 -24.23
CA THR A 389 8.64 20.73 -24.12
C THR A 389 9.63 19.81 -23.41
N GLU A 390 10.82 19.59 -24.02
CA GLU A 390 11.86 18.79 -23.37
C GLU A 390 12.32 19.37 -22.03
N SER A 391 12.15 20.69 -21.85
CA SER A 391 12.47 21.42 -20.62
C SER A 391 11.57 21.05 -19.43
N SER A 392 10.43 20.39 -19.67
CA SER A 392 9.56 19.90 -18.60
C SER A 392 10.14 18.69 -17.85
N ILE A 393 11.10 17.97 -18.46
CA ILE A 393 11.77 16.83 -17.82
C ILE A 393 12.94 17.38 -16.98
N GLN A 394 12.92 17.16 -15.67
CA GLN A 394 13.96 17.65 -14.76
C GLN A 394 15.12 16.66 -14.63
N ALA A 395 16.34 17.18 -14.51
CA ALA A 395 17.50 16.39 -14.16
C ALA A 395 17.47 16.00 -12.67
N VAL A 396 18.11 14.88 -12.31
CA VAL A 396 18.21 14.48 -10.91
C VAL A 396 19.38 15.20 -10.25
N PRO A 397 19.22 15.76 -9.04
CA PRO A 397 20.32 16.42 -8.33
C PRO A 397 21.48 15.45 -8.07
N THR A 398 22.69 15.87 -8.44
CA THR A 398 23.91 15.07 -8.30
C THR A 398 24.44 15.02 -6.86
N ASP A 399 23.89 15.84 -5.97
CA ASP A 399 24.20 15.97 -4.55
C ASP A 399 23.15 15.30 -3.64
N ALA A 400 22.15 14.63 -4.21
CA ALA A 400 21.06 14.01 -3.46
C ALA A 400 21.51 12.83 -2.56
N SER A 401 22.72 12.29 -2.77
CA SER A 401 23.25 11.16 -1.99
C SER A 401 24.72 11.38 -1.60
N ALA A 402 25.06 11.01 -0.37
CA ALA A 402 26.44 10.95 0.09
C ALA A 402 27.19 9.72 -0.47
N ASP A 403 26.50 8.78 -1.12
CA ASP A 403 27.10 7.59 -1.71
C ASP A 403 27.71 7.90 -3.10
N PRO A 404 29.04 7.75 -3.29
CA PRO A 404 29.69 8.02 -4.57
C PRO A 404 29.16 7.15 -5.71
N ARG A 405 28.69 5.92 -5.45
CA ARG A 405 28.14 5.04 -6.49
C ARG A 405 26.80 5.53 -7.03
N ALA A 406 26.00 6.13 -6.15
CA ALA A 406 24.75 6.77 -6.56
C ALA A 406 25.04 7.99 -7.45
N ASN A 407 26.11 8.72 -7.16
CA ASN A 407 26.50 9.91 -7.93
C ASN A 407 27.03 9.56 -9.33
N GLU A 408 27.74 8.45 -9.49
CA GLU A 408 28.11 7.92 -10.81
C GLU A 408 26.87 7.56 -11.65
N TYR A 409 25.89 6.89 -11.04
CA TYR A 409 24.64 6.53 -11.72
C TYR A 409 23.81 7.77 -12.11
N THR A 410 23.68 8.76 -11.22
CA THR A 410 22.93 10.00 -11.50
C THR A 410 23.60 10.82 -12.60
N THR A 411 24.93 10.87 -12.61
CA THR A 411 25.72 11.55 -13.66
C THR A 411 25.46 10.90 -15.02
N HIS A 412 25.62 9.58 -15.12
CA HIS A 412 25.33 8.85 -16.36
C HIS A 412 23.88 9.02 -16.83
N MET A 413 22.91 9.00 -15.90
CA MET A 413 21.50 9.22 -16.24
C MET A 413 21.24 10.65 -16.74
N ASN A 414 21.86 11.66 -16.13
CA ASN A 414 21.74 13.06 -16.59
C ASN A 414 22.42 13.27 -17.95
N GLU A 415 23.56 12.62 -18.23
CA GLU A 415 24.18 12.62 -19.56
C GLU A 415 23.26 12.00 -20.61
N GLN A 416 22.65 10.84 -20.32
CA GLN A 416 21.66 10.22 -21.20
C GLN A 416 20.44 11.12 -21.42
N LEU A 417 20.00 11.82 -20.37
CA LEU A 417 18.89 12.77 -20.45
C LEU A 417 19.21 13.89 -21.44
N GLU A 418 20.39 14.52 -21.36
CA GLU A 418 20.77 15.61 -22.27
C GLU A 418 20.88 15.11 -23.72
N VAL A 419 21.47 13.94 -23.95
CA VAL A 419 21.51 13.31 -25.29
C VAL A 419 20.09 13.12 -25.85
N MET A 420 19.17 12.62 -25.03
CA MET A 420 17.77 12.44 -25.43
C MET A 420 17.03 13.76 -25.67
N ARG A 421 17.29 14.79 -24.86
CA ARG A 421 16.72 16.14 -25.07
C ARG A 421 17.16 16.73 -26.40
N VAL A 422 18.45 16.67 -26.72
CA VAL A 422 18.97 17.17 -28.00
C VAL A 422 18.36 16.40 -29.17
N LYS A 423 18.28 15.07 -29.06
CA LYS A 423 17.65 14.23 -30.09
C LYS A 423 16.17 14.60 -30.31
N LEU A 424 15.40 14.72 -29.24
CA LEU A 424 13.97 15.05 -29.30
C LEU A 424 13.74 16.45 -29.89
N ARG A 425 14.56 17.43 -29.48
CA ARG A 425 14.54 18.79 -30.06
C ARG A 425 14.80 18.76 -31.56
N ASN A 426 15.82 18.03 -31.99
CA ASN A 426 16.19 17.95 -33.40
C ASN A 426 15.08 17.29 -34.24
N GLU A 427 14.51 16.16 -33.77
CA GLU A 427 13.39 15.50 -34.44
C GLU A 427 12.16 16.40 -34.53
N ARG A 428 11.83 17.11 -33.44
CA ARG A 428 10.74 18.09 -33.39
C ARG A 428 10.91 19.20 -34.41
N LEU A 429 12.08 19.85 -34.43
CA LEU A 429 12.38 20.95 -35.35
C LEU A 429 12.44 20.47 -36.80
N SER A 430 12.97 19.27 -37.06
CA SER A 430 12.96 18.65 -38.39
C SER A 430 11.56 18.35 -38.89
N MET A 431 10.67 17.83 -38.05
CA MET A 431 9.26 17.62 -38.41
C MET A 431 8.53 18.94 -38.64
N PHE A 432 8.79 19.95 -37.81
CA PHE A 432 8.21 21.28 -37.97
C PHE A 432 8.66 21.94 -39.28
N ALA A 433 9.96 21.96 -39.54
CA ALA A 433 10.52 22.53 -40.76
C ALA A 433 10.15 21.75 -42.02
N GLY A 434 9.97 20.43 -41.92
CA GLY A 434 9.50 19.59 -43.05
C GLY A 434 8.03 19.82 -43.43
N ALA A 435 7.23 20.44 -42.55
CA ALA A 435 5.84 20.77 -42.83
C ALA A 435 5.65 22.07 -43.63
N PHE A 436 6.71 22.87 -43.81
CA PHE A 436 6.73 24.15 -44.54
C PHE A 436 7.67 24.10 -45.76
#